data_AF-A0AAW2NFE8-F1
#
_entry.id   AF-A0AAW2NFE8-F1
#
_cell.length_a   1.000
_cell.length_b   1.000
_cell.length_c   1.000
_cell.angle_alpha   90.00
_cell.angle_beta   90.00
_cell.angle_gamma   90.00
#
_symmetry.space_group_name_H-M   'P 1'
#
loop_
_entity.id
_entity.type
_entity.pdbx_description
1 polymer ?
#
loop_
_entity_poly.entity_id
_entity_poly.type
_entity_poly.pdbx_seq_one_letter_code
_entity_poly.pdbx_strand_id
1 'polypeptide(L)'
;MAKNNEKVNVGMEGSKEEDTRMTLIGPSAKSATENGRPSSLVIKKTHRVIPAHIVAEAISTLHGLDLRWSGPITPTEMQYVEQYVLAKYPEYSNALVEGGEKTDLYDLCIKEKLSEPQPDDRKKSPRGVSRDSFTPSFGSSHPDLENTQLEPSRLLSILTKKSSFVGSFISIPEIQARNKVLKHCGLPDEEYLVLFTQNYKDAMMLVGESYPFFKGNYYLTIIGEEADYVREFASYKESRVIMAPESWLDLRIKGSQLSHYFRRKCKHTPKGLFSYPAEVNGTRYSMHWISEAHRNSWHVLLDATAFVVGEDRLNLALHRPDFVLCSLDNAHASKVTCLLVRRKSFDMSASSTAPHE
;
A
#
# COMPACT_ATOMS: atom_id res chain seq x y z
N MET A 1 -41.00 -43.78 24.37
CA MET A 1 -40.60 -44.99 25.12
C MET A 1 -39.29 -45.48 24.50
N ALA A 2 -38.21 -45.82 25.20
CA ALA A 2 -37.86 -45.69 26.62
C ALA A 2 -36.31 -45.54 26.75
N LYS A 3 -35.80 -45.20 27.95
CA LYS A 3 -34.35 -45.13 28.25
C LYS A 3 -33.78 -46.53 28.58
N ASN A 4 -32.45 -46.66 28.48
CA ASN A 4 -31.48 -47.42 29.33
C ASN A 4 -30.13 -47.36 28.58
N ASN A 5 -28.96 -46.94 29.07
CA ASN A 5 -28.38 -46.67 30.40
C ASN A 5 -28.04 -47.92 31.24
N GLU A 6 -26.78 -48.34 31.17
CA GLU A 6 -26.11 -49.12 32.23
C GLU A 6 -24.63 -48.71 32.36
N LYS A 7 -24.02 -48.98 33.51
CA LYS A 7 -22.74 -48.47 34.03
C LYS A 7 -22.09 -49.61 34.87
N VAL A 8 -21.00 -49.36 35.64
CA VAL A 8 -20.44 -50.25 36.71
C VAL A 8 -19.59 -51.44 36.16
N ASN A 9 -18.42 -51.89 36.68
CA ASN A 9 -17.43 -51.42 37.69
C ASN A 9 -16.06 -52.18 37.53
N VAL A 10 -14.88 -51.60 37.83
CA VAL A 10 -13.97 -51.75 39.03
C VAL A 10 -13.08 -53.01 39.15
N GLY A 11 -11.81 -52.79 39.57
CA GLY A 11 -10.83 -53.78 40.09
C GLY A 11 -9.44 -53.61 39.42
N MET A 12 -8.36 -53.01 39.97
CA MET A 12 -7.73 -53.09 41.32
C MET A 12 -7.15 -54.51 41.53
N GLU A 13 -5.85 -54.80 41.73
CA GLU A 13 -4.71 -54.25 42.53
C GLU A 13 -3.38 -54.87 41.97
N GLY A 14 -2.13 -54.56 42.33
CA GLY A 14 -1.50 -53.57 43.24
C GLY A 14 -0.07 -53.97 43.67
N SER A 15 0.81 -53.00 44.01
CA SER A 15 2.06 -53.13 44.82
C SER A 15 3.28 -53.86 44.17
N LYS A 16 4.60 -53.65 44.47
CA LYS A 16 5.42 -52.90 45.47
C LYS A 16 6.72 -52.38 44.77
N GLU A 17 7.43 -51.29 45.09
CA GLU A 17 7.82 -50.56 46.33
C GLU A 17 9.23 -50.92 46.88
N GLU A 18 10.16 -49.95 46.82
CA GLU A 18 11.33 -49.61 47.71
C GLU A 18 12.19 -48.57 46.95
N ASP A 19 12.23 -47.27 47.27
CA ASP A 19 12.72 -46.52 48.46
C ASP A 19 14.24 -46.57 48.71
N THR A 20 14.89 -45.40 48.62
CA THR A 20 15.88 -44.95 49.60
C THR A 20 16.13 -43.44 49.50
N ARG A 21 15.55 -42.68 50.44
CA ARG A 21 16.20 -41.69 51.37
C ARG A 21 17.47 -40.92 50.87
N MET A 22 17.72 -39.63 51.17
CA MET A 22 17.20 -38.77 52.25
C MET A 22 17.55 -37.25 52.11
N THR A 23 16.70 -36.39 52.68
CA THR A 23 16.94 -35.04 53.29
C THR A 23 17.63 -33.85 52.59
N LEU A 24 16.79 -32.84 52.34
CA LEU A 24 16.90 -31.38 52.60
C LEU A 24 18.07 -30.84 53.47
N ILE A 25 18.54 -29.62 53.16
CA ILE A 25 18.71 -28.43 54.05
C ILE A 25 19.27 -27.22 53.24
N GLY A 26 18.86 -26.00 53.60
CA GLY A 26 19.58 -24.74 53.32
C GLY A 26 19.33 -23.76 54.49
N PRO A 27 19.51 -22.44 54.35
CA PRO A 27 20.62 -21.67 53.76
C PRO A 27 21.56 -21.10 54.85
N SER A 28 22.72 -20.50 54.50
CA SER A 28 23.36 -19.51 55.39
C SER A 28 24.42 -18.65 54.69
N ALA A 29 24.62 -17.43 55.21
CA ALA A 29 25.62 -16.46 54.77
C ALA A 29 26.93 -16.56 55.58
N LYS A 30 28.04 -16.07 55.01
CA LYS A 30 29.21 -15.62 55.77
C LYS A 30 29.75 -14.32 55.21
N SER A 31 29.98 -13.36 56.09
CA SER A 31 30.64 -12.08 55.83
C SER A 31 32.08 -12.10 56.32
N ALA A 32 32.99 -11.43 55.60
CA ALA A 32 34.26 -10.96 56.14
C ALA A 32 34.67 -9.67 55.41
N THR A 33 34.91 -8.62 56.19
CA THR A 33 35.58 -7.36 55.84
C THR A 33 37.04 -7.63 55.36
N GLU A 34 37.77 -6.76 54.65
CA GLU A 34 37.83 -5.30 54.77
C GLU A 34 38.51 -4.60 53.55
N ASN A 35 38.25 -3.31 53.36
CA ASN A 35 39.13 -2.28 52.79
C ASN A 35 39.80 -2.47 51.40
N GLY A 36 39.08 -2.04 50.35
CA GLY A 36 39.65 -1.64 49.05
C GLY A 36 38.90 -0.45 48.45
N ARG A 37 39.62 0.63 48.10
CA ARG A 37 39.13 1.93 47.59
C ARG A 37 37.89 1.83 46.67
N PRO A 38 36.93 2.78 46.75
CA PRO A 38 35.83 2.83 45.79
C PRO A 38 36.37 3.20 44.40
N SER A 39 36.52 2.20 43.54
CA SER A 39 36.54 2.44 42.10
C SER A 39 35.21 3.09 41.74
N SER A 40 35.25 4.32 41.22
CA SER A 40 34.05 5.00 40.76
C SER A 40 33.42 4.18 39.63
N LEU A 41 32.40 3.40 39.97
CA LEU A 41 31.45 2.90 39.00
C LEU A 41 30.79 4.13 38.38
N VAL A 42 31.33 4.55 37.24
CA VAL A 42 30.62 5.40 36.30
C VAL A 42 29.43 4.59 35.83
N ILE A 43 28.34 4.68 36.61
CA ILE A 43 27.01 4.36 36.13
C ILE A 43 26.81 5.33 34.97
N LYS A 44 27.11 4.88 33.76
CA LYS A 44 26.68 5.55 32.54
C LYS A 44 25.16 5.58 32.64
N LYS A 45 24.61 6.72 33.08
CA LYS A 45 23.19 7.04 32.98
C LYS A 45 22.85 6.92 31.49
N THR A 46 22.40 5.74 31.07
CA THR A 46 21.93 5.54 29.71
C THR A 46 20.66 6.35 29.60
N HIS A 47 20.73 7.49 28.92
CA HIS A 47 19.57 8.30 28.57
C HIS A 47 18.70 7.46 27.63
N ARG A 48 17.86 6.60 28.19
CA ARG A 48 17.03 5.65 27.43
C ARG A 48 15.83 6.40 26.88
N VAL A 49 16.06 7.16 25.81
CA VAL A 49 14.97 7.66 24.97
C VAL A 49 14.11 6.46 24.54
N ILE A 50 12.79 6.59 24.61
CA ILE A 50 11.87 5.54 24.16
C ILE A 50 12.14 5.27 22.67
N PRO A 51 12.50 4.04 22.27
CA PRO A 51 12.79 3.73 20.88
C PRO A 51 11.59 4.04 19.97
N ALA A 52 11.84 4.68 18.82
CA ALA A 52 10.79 5.13 17.91
C ALA A 52 9.84 4.02 17.43
N HIS A 53 10.29 2.75 17.40
CA HIS A 53 9.43 1.61 17.07
C HIS A 53 8.40 1.30 18.17
N ILE A 54 8.74 1.51 19.45
CA ILE A 54 7.80 1.34 20.57
C ILE A 54 6.77 2.48 20.56
N VAL A 55 7.21 3.70 20.24
CA VAL A 55 6.30 4.85 20.02
C VAL A 55 5.32 4.55 18.89
N ALA A 56 5.81 4.08 17.74
CA ALA A 56 4.95 3.70 16.61
C ALA A 56 3.99 2.55 16.94
N GLU A 57 4.43 1.54 17.71
CA GLU A 57 3.58 0.44 18.18
C GLU A 57 2.44 0.95 19.07
N ALA A 58 2.75 1.80 20.06
CA ALA A 58 1.75 2.40 20.95
C ALA A 58 0.73 3.25 20.16
N ILE A 59 1.19 4.13 19.25
CA ILE A 59 0.30 4.93 18.39
C ILE A 59 -0.59 4.03 17.51
N SER A 60 -0.08 2.88 17.06
CA SER A 60 -0.87 1.90 16.27
C SER A 60 -2.01 1.24 17.07
N THR A 61 -2.04 1.33 18.40
CA THR A 61 -3.14 0.80 19.23
C THR A 61 -4.27 1.81 19.49
N LEU A 62 -4.11 3.07 19.06
CA LEU A 62 -5.14 4.09 19.13
C LEU A 62 -6.11 3.98 17.93
N HIS A 63 -7.21 3.25 18.12
CA HIS A 63 -8.25 3.12 17.10
C HIS A 63 -8.82 4.49 16.67
N GLY A 64 -8.80 4.77 15.36
CA GLY A 64 -9.38 5.97 14.76
C GLY A 64 -8.39 7.00 14.21
N LEU A 65 -7.07 6.78 14.34
CA LEU A 65 -6.03 7.72 13.88
C LEU A 65 -5.41 7.42 12.50
N ASP A 66 -5.96 6.47 11.71
CA ASP A 66 -5.46 6.08 10.38
C ASP A 66 -5.29 7.25 9.37
N LEU A 67 -5.96 8.38 9.61
CA LEU A 67 -5.89 9.59 8.78
C LEU A 67 -4.77 10.57 9.17
N ARG A 68 -3.99 10.33 10.25
CA ARG A 68 -3.07 11.33 10.84
C ARG A 68 -1.58 10.94 10.88
N TRP A 69 -1.16 9.86 10.23
CA TRP A 69 0.25 9.40 10.20
C TRP A 69 1.28 10.37 9.56
N SER A 70 0.87 11.56 9.12
CA SER A 70 1.71 12.63 8.57
C SER A 70 1.87 13.86 9.49
N GLY A 71 1.29 13.86 10.69
CA GLY A 71 1.37 14.96 11.66
C GLY A 71 2.37 14.73 12.80
N PRO A 72 2.85 15.79 13.48
CA PRO A 72 3.64 15.65 14.70
C PRO A 72 2.80 15.05 15.84
N ILE A 73 3.44 14.21 16.66
CA ILE A 73 2.83 13.58 17.85
C ILE A 73 2.38 14.68 18.82
N THR A 74 1.10 14.63 19.21
CA THR A 74 0.51 15.57 20.17
C THR A 74 0.92 15.24 21.61
N PRO A 75 0.87 16.20 22.54
CA PRO A 75 1.13 15.93 23.96
C PRO A 75 0.23 14.82 24.54
N THR A 76 -1.02 14.73 24.08
CA THR A 76 -1.99 13.69 24.48
C THR A 76 -1.66 12.31 23.93
N GLU A 77 -1.19 12.23 22.68
CA GLU A 77 -0.68 10.98 22.11
C GLU A 77 0.61 10.53 22.81
N MET A 78 1.49 11.49 23.17
CA MET A 78 2.70 11.18 23.94
C MET A 78 2.36 10.61 25.32
N GLN A 79 1.45 11.23 26.08
CA GLN A 79 0.99 10.71 27.37
C GLN A 79 0.43 9.28 27.28
N TYR A 80 -0.26 8.94 26.19
CA TYR A 80 -0.69 7.57 25.94
C TYR A 80 0.49 6.61 25.70
N VAL A 81 1.49 7.03 24.92
CA VAL A 81 2.72 6.26 24.70
C VAL A 81 3.45 6.01 26.04
N GLU A 82 3.53 7.00 26.91
CA GLU A 82 4.13 6.86 28.25
C GLU A 82 3.38 5.80 29.09
N GLN A 83 2.05 5.84 29.12
CA GLN A 83 1.22 4.84 29.81
C GLN A 83 1.35 3.44 29.20
N TYR A 84 1.38 3.34 27.87
CA TYR A 84 1.58 2.08 27.15
C TYR A 84 2.94 1.46 27.47
N VAL A 85 4.00 2.27 27.51
CA VAL A 85 5.35 1.86 27.87
C VAL A 85 5.42 1.41 29.33
N LEU A 86 4.80 2.13 30.28
CA LEU A 86 4.72 1.70 31.69
C LEU A 86 4.02 0.33 31.84
N ALA A 87 2.96 0.10 31.08
CA ALA A 87 2.17 -1.13 31.17
C ALA A 87 2.82 -2.34 30.48
N LYS A 88 3.48 -2.13 29.34
CA LYS A 88 3.94 -3.21 28.45
C LYS A 88 5.46 -3.40 28.41
N TYR A 89 6.22 -2.34 28.63
CA TYR A 89 7.69 -2.30 28.50
C TYR A 89 8.34 -1.62 29.72
N PRO A 90 8.15 -2.17 30.94
CA PRO A 90 8.60 -1.56 32.20
C PRO A 90 10.12 -1.33 32.28
N GLU A 91 10.93 -2.00 31.46
CA GLU A 91 12.36 -1.76 31.31
C GLU A 91 12.72 -0.38 30.72
N TYR A 92 11.74 0.32 30.13
CA TYR A 92 11.84 1.72 29.68
C TYR A 92 11.14 2.71 30.64
N SER A 93 10.51 2.25 31.73
CA SER A 93 9.83 3.13 32.72
C SER A 93 10.76 4.20 33.31
N ASN A 94 12.05 3.88 33.48
CA ASN A 94 13.08 4.82 33.95
C ASN A 94 13.29 6.04 33.04
N ALA A 95 12.80 6.00 31.79
CA ALA A 95 12.81 7.13 30.86
C ALA A 95 11.78 8.22 31.21
N LEU A 96 10.75 7.86 31.97
CA LEU A 96 9.56 8.68 32.21
C LEU A 96 9.63 9.46 33.53
N VAL A 97 10.52 9.07 34.44
CA VAL A 97 10.58 9.58 35.82
C VAL A 97 11.43 10.86 35.94
N GLU A 98 12.27 11.19 34.95
CA GLU A 98 13.12 12.41 34.94
C GLU A 98 12.66 13.48 33.93
N GLY A 99 11.37 13.51 33.57
CA GLY A 99 10.75 14.57 32.75
C GLY A 99 10.58 15.93 33.44
N GLY A 100 11.53 16.33 34.29
CA GLY A 100 11.41 17.49 35.18
C GLY A 100 11.85 18.84 34.60
N GLU A 101 12.62 18.87 33.53
CA GLU A 101 13.16 20.11 32.95
C GLU A 101 12.67 20.34 31.50
N LYS A 102 11.94 21.45 31.32
CA LYS A 102 11.57 21.98 30.00
C LYS A 102 12.84 22.38 29.25
N THR A 103 13.25 21.56 28.28
CA THR A 103 14.27 21.96 27.30
C THR A 103 13.61 22.06 25.93
N ASP A 104 13.60 23.25 25.33
CA ASP A 104 12.86 23.56 24.10
C ASP A 104 13.35 22.75 22.89
N LEU A 105 12.60 21.71 22.53
CA LEU A 105 12.77 21.00 21.26
C LEU A 105 12.40 21.84 20.04
N TYR A 106 11.85 23.04 20.22
CA TYR A 106 11.54 23.99 19.14
C TYR A 106 12.77 24.74 18.59
N ASP A 107 13.85 24.93 19.37
CA ASP A 107 14.97 25.79 18.96
C ASP A 107 16.03 25.08 18.08
N LEU A 108 15.99 23.75 18.02
CA LEU A 108 16.95 22.95 17.21
C LEU A 108 16.60 22.91 15.71
N CYS A 109 15.33 23.06 15.32
CA CYS A 109 14.94 23.05 13.91
C CYS A 109 15.23 24.36 13.15
N ILE A 110 15.61 25.44 13.84
CA ILE A 110 15.86 26.75 13.22
C ILE A 110 17.35 26.97 12.90
N LYS A 111 18.27 26.31 13.60
CA LYS A 111 19.72 26.59 13.51
C LYS A 111 20.50 25.83 12.43
N GLU A 112 19.96 24.76 11.85
CA GLU A 112 20.65 23.97 10.81
C GLU A 112 20.57 24.59 9.39
N LYS A 113 20.06 25.83 9.26
CA LYS A 113 19.88 26.51 7.96
C LYS A 113 20.66 27.81 7.80
N LEU A 114 21.66 28.07 8.66
CA LEU A 114 22.43 29.32 8.66
C LEU A 114 23.93 29.06 8.90
N SER A 115 24.58 28.49 7.88
CA SER A 115 26.05 28.45 7.77
C SER A 115 26.48 28.44 6.29
N GLU A 116 26.50 29.61 5.66
CA GLU A 116 27.25 29.83 4.41
C GLU A 116 28.75 29.98 4.70
N PRO A 117 29.63 29.51 3.81
CA PRO A 117 30.99 30.02 3.68
C PRO A 117 31.10 31.06 2.55
N GLN A 118 31.91 32.10 2.78
CA GLN A 118 32.17 33.26 1.90
C GLN A 118 33.67 33.61 2.01
N PRO A 119 34.28 34.31 1.03
CA PRO A 119 34.46 33.95 -0.38
C PRO A 119 35.96 33.85 -0.76
N ASP A 120 36.31 33.54 -2.02
CA ASP A 120 37.46 34.20 -2.65
C ASP A 120 37.38 34.32 -4.19
N ASP A 121 38.18 35.23 -4.73
CA ASP A 121 38.00 36.13 -5.87
C ASP A 121 37.95 35.60 -7.36
N ARG A 122 37.25 36.39 -8.20
CA ARG A 122 37.53 36.72 -9.64
C ARG A 122 37.35 35.72 -10.81
N LYS A 123 36.23 35.86 -11.57
CA LYS A 123 36.16 36.67 -12.83
C LYS A 123 34.83 36.60 -13.63
N LYS A 124 34.21 37.78 -13.80
CA LYS A 124 33.41 38.31 -14.96
C LYS A 124 32.13 37.60 -15.49
N SER A 125 31.01 38.27 -15.18
CA SER A 125 29.71 38.45 -15.90
C SER A 125 29.82 38.71 -17.44
N PRO A 126 28.74 38.81 -18.26
CA PRO A 126 27.27 38.92 -17.98
C PRO A 126 26.39 37.94 -18.83
N ARG A 127 25.04 37.97 -18.99
CA ARG A 127 23.80 38.71 -18.55
C ARG A 127 22.59 37.76 -18.88
N GLY A 128 21.33 37.88 -18.42
CA GLY A 128 20.65 38.67 -17.38
C GLY A 128 19.10 38.59 -17.54
N VAL A 129 18.33 38.88 -16.46
CA VAL A 129 16.86 39.20 -16.42
C VAL A 129 15.89 38.03 -16.77
N SER A 130 14.76 37.77 -16.11
CA SER A 130 14.02 38.45 -15.02
C SER A 130 13.65 37.49 -13.86
N ARG A 131 13.09 38.04 -12.79
CA ARG A 131 12.72 37.37 -11.54
C ARG A 131 11.22 37.57 -11.27
N ASP A 132 10.44 36.49 -11.32
CA ASP A 132 9.05 36.46 -10.84
C ASP A 132 8.90 35.57 -9.59
N SER A 133 7.86 35.87 -8.82
CA SER A 133 7.70 35.47 -7.42
C SER A 133 7.14 34.07 -7.22
N PHE A 134 7.90 33.20 -6.53
CA PHE A 134 7.43 31.89 -6.09
C PHE A 134 6.70 31.99 -4.75
N THR A 135 5.38 31.78 -4.76
CA THR A 135 4.63 31.30 -3.59
C THR A 135 4.80 29.78 -3.48
N PRO A 136 5.04 29.22 -2.28
CA PRO A 136 5.18 27.77 -2.12
C PRO A 136 3.81 27.10 -2.09
N SER A 137 3.33 26.67 -3.25
CA SER A 137 2.22 25.72 -3.31
C SER A 137 2.71 24.33 -2.92
N PHE A 138 2.01 23.67 -2.00
CA PHE A 138 2.20 22.25 -1.68
C PHE A 138 1.64 21.37 -2.82
N GLY A 139 2.24 21.47 -4.00
CA GLY A 139 1.96 20.59 -5.13
C GLY A 139 2.78 19.31 -5.01
N SER A 140 2.12 18.18 -4.79
CA SER A 140 2.73 16.86 -4.92
C SER A 140 3.19 16.64 -6.36
N SER A 141 4.50 16.72 -6.62
CA SER A 141 5.10 16.46 -7.94
C SER A 141 5.05 14.96 -8.27
N HIS A 142 3.85 14.45 -8.55
CA HIS A 142 3.70 13.18 -9.23
C HIS A 142 4.19 13.31 -10.68
N PRO A 143 4.85 12.29 -11.25
CA PRO A 143 5.14 12.26 -12.67
C PRO A 143 3.80 12.27 -13.42
N ASP A 144 3.65 13.17 -14.38
CA ASP A 144 2.39 13.34 -15.10
C ASP A 144 2.16 12.13 -16.01
N LEU A 145 1.26 11.25 -15.55
CA LEU A 145 0.79 10.06 -16.26
C LEU A 145 -0.50 10.36 -17.03
N GLU A 146 -1.01 11.59 -16.97
CA GLU A 146 -2.27 11.95 -17.60
C GLU A 146 -2.15 11.96 -19.13
N ASN A 147 -3.26 11.66 -19.81
CA ASN A 147 -3.45 11.75 -21.26
C ASN A 147 -2.53 10.83 -22.10
N THR A 148 -2.21 9.64 -21.62
CA THR A 148 -1.51 8.63 -22.44
C THR A 148 -2.40 8.18 -23.60
N GLN A 149 -1.91 8.25 -24.83
CA GLN A 149 -2.67 7.81 -26.00
C GLN A 149 -2.80 6.27 -26.01
N LEU A 150 -4.03 5.76 -26.12
CA LEU A 150 -4.29 4.34 -26.34
C LEU A 150 -4.09 3.97 -27.81
N GLU A 151 -3.75 2.71 -28.06
CA GLU A 151 -3.65 2.16 -29.42
C GLU A 151 -5.03 2.05 -30.09
N PRO A 152 -5.11 2.17 -31.44
CA PRO A 152 -6.34 1.94 -32.20
C PRO A 152 -6.94 0.56 -31.91
N SER A 153 -8.04 0.55 -31.16
CA SER A 153 -8.57 -0.66 -30.51
C SER A 153 -10.07 -0.57 -30.28
N ARG A 154 -10.70 -1.73 -30.01
CA ARG A 154 -12.11 -1.78 -29.63
C ARG A 154 -12.38 -0.95 -28.37
N LEU A 155 -11.48 -0.96 -27.38
CA LEU A 155 -11.63 -0.13 -26.17
C LEU A 155 -11.63 1.36 -26.51
N LEU A 156 -10.62 1.85 -27.25
CA LEU A 156 -10.54 3.26 -27.63
C LEU A 156 -11.80 3.71 -28.39
N SER A 157 -12.29 2.92 -29.37
CA SER A 157 -13.51 3.26 -30.10
C SER A 157 -14.75 3.39 -29.19
N ILE A 158 -14.86 2.57 -28.14
CA ILE A 158 -15.94 2.63 -27.16
C ILE A 158 -15.80 3.87 -26.27
N LEU A 159 -14.59 4.19 -25.82
CA LEU A 159 -14.29 5.36 -24.99
C LEU A 159 -14.59 6.66 -25.75
N THR A 160 -14.05 6.83 -26.97
CA THR A 160 -14.32 7.99 -27.83
C THR A 160 -15.79 8.13 -28.20
N LYS A 161 -16.51 7.04 -28.46
CA LYS A 161 -17.97 7.08 -28.71
C LYS A 161 -18.76 7.51 -27.46
N LYS A 162 -18.30 7.13 -26.26
CA LYS A 162 -18.95 7.52 -24.99
C LYS A 162 -18.58 8.93 -24.52
N SER A 163 -17.42 9.47 -24.90
CA SER A 163 -17.03 10.86 -24.60
C SER A 163 -17.60 11.88 -25.57
N SER A 164 -17.76 11.53 -26.86
CA SER A 164 -18.21 12.46 -27.90
C SER A 164 -19.74 12.69 -27.95
N PHE A 165 -20.56 11.76 -27.46
CA PHE A 165 -22.01 11.80 -27.68
C PHE A 165 -22.82 12.14 -26.41
N VAL A 166 -23.07 13.43 -26.21
CA VAL A 166 -23.86 14.00 -25.08
C VAL A 166 -25.29 13.44 -25.00
N GLY A 167 -25.85 12.93 -26.10
CA GLY A 167 -27.22 12.40 -26.18
C GLY A 167 -27.36 10.88 -26.06
N SER A 168 -26.38 10.15 -25.51
CA SER A 168 -26.42 8.69 -25.48
C SER A 168 -27.60 8.17 -24.65
N PHE A 169 -28.54 7.47 -25.30
CA PHE A 169 -29.63 6.75 -24.64
C PHE A 169 -29.10 5.54 -23.88
N ILE A 170 -28.55 5.81 -22.69
CA ILE A 170 -28.15 4.80 -21.71
C ILE A 170 -29.42 4.34 -21.00
N SER A 171 -29.65 3.02 -20.92
CA SER A 171 -30.83 2.49 -20.26
C SER A 171 -30.81 2.75 -18.75
N ILE A 172 -31.97 2.94 -18.11
CA ILE A 172 -32.06 3.12 -16.65
C ILE A 172 -31.35 1.99 -15.87
N PRO A 173 -31.50 0.69 -16.23
CA PRO A 173 -30.74 -0.38 -15.59
C PRO A 173 -29.21 -0.24 -15.75
N GLU A 174 -28.74 0.22 -16.91
CA GLU A 174 -27.30 0.45 -17.14
C GLU A 174 -26.77 1.60 -16.27
N ILE A 175 -27.52 2.71 -16.12
CA ILE A 175 -27.18 3.80 -15.18
C ILE A 175 -27.11 3.29 -13.74
N GLN A 176 -28.11 2.51 -13.32
CA GLN A 176 -28.14 1.93 -11.97
C GLN A 176 -26.97 0.97 -11.72
N ALA A 177 -26.64 0.12 -12.70
CA ALA A 177 -25.49 -0.79 -12.63
C ALA A 177 -24.17 -0.02 -12.53
N ARG A 178 -23.96 1.04 -13.34
CA ARG A 178 -22.77 1.90 -13.26
C ARG A 178 -22.61 2.50 -11.87
N ASN A 179 -23.68 3.13 -11.37
CA ASN A 179 -23.68 3.77 -10.06
C ASN A 179 -23.43 2.77 -8.92
N LYS A 180 -23.96 1.54 -9.01
CA LYS A 180 -23.70 0.47 -8.04
C LYS A 180 -22.21 0.09 -8.02
N VAL A 181 -21.61 -0.10 -9.19
CA VAL A 181 -20.18 -0.49 -9.32
C VAL A 181 -19.25 0.64 -8.88
N LEU A 182 -19.47 1.87 -9.33
CA LEU A 182 -18.69 3.06 -8.91
C LEU A 182 -18.74 3.27 -7.40
N LYS A 183 -19.94 3.23 -6.81
CA LYS A 183 -20.14 3.34 -5.36
C LYS A 183 -19.45 2.21 -4.60
N HIS A 184 -19.51 0.97 -5.09
CA HIS A 184 -18.80 -0.15 -4.46
C HIS A 184 -17.27 -0.01 -4.54
N CYS A 185 -16.74 0.64 -5.59
CA CYS A 185 -15.30 0.92 -5.69
C CYS A 185 -14.87 2.20 -4.94
N GLY A 186 -15.81 3.01 -4.46
CA GLY A 186 -15.53 4.36 -3.95
C GLY A 186 -15.02 5.33 -5.02
N LEU A 187 -15.29 5.09 -6.30
CA LEU A 187 -14.77 5.90 -7.41
C LEU A 187 -15.84 6.87 -7.95
N PRO A 188 -15.49 8.14 -8.23
CA PRO A 188 -16.43 9.12 -8.78
C PRO A 188 -16.71 8.89 -10.27
N ASP A 189 -17.95 9.14 -10.71
CA ASP A 189 -18.36 8.98 -12.12
C ASP A 189 -17.61 9.95 -13.03
N GLU A 190 -17.38 11.18 -12.58
CA GLU A 190 -16.67 12.20 -13.34
C GLU A 190 -15.21 11.83 -13.68
N GLU A 191 -14.55 10.97 -12.88
CA GLU A 191 -13.18 10.49 -13.14
C GLU A 191 -13.11 9.15 -13.88
N TYR A 192 -14.20 8.36 -13.96
CA TYR A 192 -14.16 6.99 -14.50
C TYR A 192 -15.21 6.72 -15.58
N LEU A 193 -14.93 5.79 -16.47
CA LEU A 193 -15.91 5.21 -17.39
C LEU A 193 -16.10 3.74 -17.07
N VAL A 194 -17.36 3.32 -16.93
CA VAL A 194 -17.72 1.92 -16.65
C VAL A 194 -18.25 1.24 -17.91
N LEU A 195 -17.58 0.17 -18.30
CA LEU A 195 -17.91 -0.71 -19.43
C LEU A 195 -18.29 -2.09 -18.90
N PHE A 196 -19.37 -2.66 -19.42
CA PHE A 196 -19.78 -4.03 -19.10
C PHE A 196 -19.32 -4.98 -20.22
N THR A 197 -18.69 -6.07 -19.84
CA THR A 197 -18.23 -7.14 -20.74
C THR A 197 -18.95 -8.45 -20.39
N GLN A 198 -19.02 -9.36 -21.36
CA GLN A 198 -19.71 -10.64 -21.18
C GLN A 198 -18.99 -11.55 -20.16
N ASN A 199 -17.66 -11.43 -20.05
CA ASN A 199 -16.83 -12.23 -19.16
C ASN A 199 -15.50 -11.51 -18.85
N TYR A 200 -14.69 -12.14 -17.99
CA TYR A 200 -13.37 -11.67 -17.56
C TYR A 200 -12.36 -11.55 -18.72
N LYS A 201 -12.30 -12.57 -19.59
CA LYS A 201 -11.38 -12.62 -20.72
C LYS A 201 -11.58 -11.44 -21.66
N ASP A 202 -12.83 -11.11 -21.99
CA ASP A 202 -13.16 -9.96 -22.83
C ASP A 202 -12.70 -8.63 -22.22
N ALA A 203 -12.75 -8.48 -20.90
CA ALA A 203 -12.28 -7.28 -20.22
C ALA A 203 -10.75 -7.16 -20.25
N MET A 204 -10.03 -8.27 -19.99
CA MET A 204 -8.57 -8.33 -20.11
C MET A 204 -8.09 -8.09 -21.54
N MET A 205 -8.75 -8.69 -22.55
CA MET A 205 -8.41 -8.47 -23.96
C MET A 205 -8.62 -7.00 -24.37
N LEU A 206 -9.70 -6.34 -23.92
CA LEU A 206 -9.90 -4.91 -24.18
C LEU A 206 -8.75 -4.03 -23.64
N VAL A 207 -8.16 -4.37 -22.50
CA VAL A 207 -6.97 -3.68 -21.96
C VAL A 207 -5.72 -4.05 -22.76
N GLY A 208 -5.51 -5.33 -23.05
CA GLY A 208 -4.35 -5.82 -23.81
C GLY A 208 -4.25 -5.26 -25.24
N GLU A 209 -5.38 -5.20 -25.95
CA GLU A 209 -5.49 -4.62 -27.30
C GLU A 209 -5.20 -3.11 -27.36
N SER A 210 -5.48 -2.39 -26.27
CA SER A 210 -5.52 -0.92 -26.27
C SER A 210 -4.34 -0.26 -25.58
N TYR A 211 -3.70 -0.95 -24.63
CA TYR A 211 -2.56 -0.39 -23.92
C TYR A 211 -1.34 -0.27 -24.85
N PRO A 212 -0.63 0.88 -24.88
CA PRO A 212 0.49 1.11 -25.79
C PRO A 212 1.76 0.36 -25.35
N PHE A 213 1.76 -0.96 -25.53
CA PHE A 213 2.94 -1.81 -25.39
C PHE A 213 3.90 -1.59 -26.57
N PHE A 214 5.20 -1.54 -26.29
CA PHE A 214 6.24 -1.44 -27.30
C PHE A 214 7.60 -1.93 -26.78
N LYS A 215 8.51 -2.22 -27.72
CA LYS A 215 9.91 -2.60 -27.45
C LYS A 215 10.66 -1.55 -26.61
N GLY A 216 10.70 -1.75 -25.30
CA GLY A 216 11.41 -0.88 -24.36
C GLY A 216 10.61 -0.45 -23.13
N ASN A 217 9.28 -0.53 -23.18
CA ASN A 217 8.44 -0.46 -21.97
C ASN A 217 8.31 -1.85 -21.32
N TYR A 218 7.57 -1.91 -20.22
CA TYR A 218 7.42 -3.10 -19.40
C TYR A 218 5.96 -3.54 -19.24
N TYR A 219 5.77 -4.83 -19.02
CA TYR A 219 4.56 -5.37 -18.45
C TYR A 219 4.93 -6.17 -17.19
N LEU A 220 4.53 -5.69 -16.01
CA LEU A 220 4.80 -6.35 -14.74
C LEU A 220 3.48 -6.94 -14.23
N THR A 221 3.42 -8.26 -14.12
CA THR A 221 2.18 -8.97 -13.79
C THR A 221 2.35 -9.89 -12.58
N ILE A 222 1.32 -9.91 -11.74
CA ILE A 222 1.14 -10.85 -10.62
C ILE A 222 -0.20 -11.62 -10.81
N ILE A 223 -0.87 -11.43 -11.95
CA ILE A 223 -2.03 -12.23 -12.35
C ILE A 223 -1.56 -13.66 -12.69
N GLY A 224 -2.35 -14.67 -12.32
CA GLY A 224 -2.05 -16.08 -12.61
C GLY A 224 -1.89 -16.35 -14.11
N GLU A 225 -1.02 -17.31 -14.46
CA GLU A 225 -0.56 -17.50 -15.85
C GLU A 225 -1.72 -17.78 -16.83
N GLU A 226 -2.73 -18.51 -16.38
CA GLU A 226 -3.91 -18.92 -17.15
C GLU A 226 -4.98 -17.81 -17.28
N ALA A 227 -4.94 -16.81 -16.40
CA ALA A 227 -5.90 -15.69 -16.38
C ALA A 227 -5.34 -14.42 -17.05
N ASP A 228 -4.03 -14.29 -17.18
CA ASP A 228 -3.38 -13.12 -17.75
C ASP A 228 -3.40 -13.13 -19.30
N TYR A 229 -4.54 -12.70 -19.86
CA TYR A 229 -4.70 -12.47 -21.30
C TYR A 229 -4.01 -11.20 -21.81
N VAL A 230 -3.50 -10.32 -20.94
CA VAL A 230 -2.78 -9.09 -21.36
C VAL A 230 -1.34 -9.44 -21.75
N ARG A 231 -0.75 -10.46 -21.13
CA ARG A 231 0.60 -10.99 -21.42
C ARG A 231 0.86 -11.26 -22.89
N GLU A 232 -0.11 -11.79 -23.63
CA GLU A 232 0.04 -12.12 -25.05
C GLU A 232 0.27 -10.85 -25.91
N PHE A 233 -0.52 -9.80 -25.68
CA PHE A 233 -0.37 -8.52 -26.37
C PHE A 233 0.93 -7.81 -26.01
N ALA A 234 1.30 -7.81 -24.73
CA ALA A 234 2.57 -7.25 -24.27
C ALA A 234 3.77 -7.97 -24.92
N SER A 235 3.72 -9.29 -25.03
CA SER A 235 4.76 -10.12 -25.68
C SER A 235 4.82 -9.87 -27.19
N TYR A 236 3.66 -9.83 -27.87
CA TYR A 236 3.54 -9.56 -29.31
C TYR A 236 4.10 -8.18 -29.70
N LYS A 237 3.91 -7.16 -28.85
CA LYS A 237 4.45 -5.81 -29.02
C LYS A 237 5.90 -5.66 -28.51
N GLU A 238 6.59 -6.76 -28.20
CA GLU A 238 7.96 -6.81 -27.66
C GLU A 238 8.19 -6.05 -26.34
N SER A 239 7.13 -5.82 -25.54
CA SER A 239 7.27 -5.27 -24.20
C SER A 239 7.98 -6.26 -23.27
N ARG A 240 8.70 -5.74 -22.27
CA ARG A 240 9.41 -6.58 -21.30
C ARG A 240 8.43 -7.12 -20.26
N VAL A 241 7.87 -8.30 -20.56
CA VAL A 241 7.05 -9.08 -19.63
C VAL A 241 7.88 -9.56 -18.44
N ILE A 242 7.36 -9.33 -17.23
CA ILE A 242 7.92 -9.76 -15.96
C ILE A 242 6.77 -10.36 -15.15
N MET A 243 6.80 -11.68 -14.96
CA MET A 243 5.91 -12.38 -14.04
C MET A 243 6.55 -12.35 -12.65
N ALA A 244 5.86 -11.76 -11.68
CA ALA A 244 6.29 -11.69 -10.29
C ALA A 244 5.37 -12.59 -9.44
N PRO A 245 5.91 -13.30 -8.43
CA PRO A 245 5.10 -14.19 -7.60
C PRO A 245 4.19 -13.38 -6.67
N GLU A 246 2.98 -13.87 -6.42
CA GLU A 246 1.99 -13.26 -5.50
C GLU A 246 2.57 -12.79 -4.18
N SER A 247 3.53 -13.55 -3.63
CA SER A 247 4.17 -13.21 -2.37
C SER A 247 4.96 -11.88 -2.36
N TRP A 248 5.15 -11.22 -3.52
CA TRP A 248 5.68 -9.86 -3.62
C TRP A 248 4.64 -8.76 -3.39
N LEU A 249 3.34 -9.08 -3.31
CA LEU A 249 2.29 -8.14 -2.87
C LEU A 249 2.24 -7.99 -1.34
N ASP A 250 2.98 -8.82 -0.61
CA ASP A 250 3.15 -8.75 0.83
C ASP A 250 4.04 -7.54 1.21
N LEU A 251 3.50 -6.57 1.95
CA LEU A 251 4.20 -5.35 2.38
C LEU A 251 5.42 -5.60 3.30
N ARG A 252 5.66 -6.85 3.74
CA ARG A 252 6.88 -7.27 4.43
C ARG A 252 8.09 -7.28 3.48
N ILE A 253 9.19 -7.92 3.87
CA ILE A 253 10.47 -7.98 3.13
C ILE A 253 10.30 -8.41 1.67
N LYS A 254 9.31 -9.25 1.34
CA LYS A 254 9.06 -9.66 -0.05
C LYS A 254 8.59 -8.51 -0.93
N GLY A 255 7.78 -7.59 -0.41
CA GLY A 255 7.31 -6.40 -1.11
C GLY A 255 8.41 -5.45 -1.55
N SER A 256 9.56 -5.43 -0.86
CA SER A 256 10.69 -4.60 -1.30
C SER A 256 11.23 -5.01 -2.67
N GLN A 257 10.96 -6.25 -3.12
CA GLN A 257 11.27 -6.71 -4.48
C GLN A 257 10.36 -6.01 -5.51
N LEU A 258 9.05 -5.98 -5.27
CA LEU A 258 8.10 -5.27 -6.12
C LEU A 258 8.44 -3.77 -6.21
N SER A 259 8.73 -3.14 -5.06
CA SER A 259 9.15 -1.72 -5.05
C SER A 259 10.48 -1.48 -5.77
N HIS A 260 11.42 -2.43 -5.72
CA HIS A 260 12.67 -2.36 -6.49
C HIS A 260 12.41 -2.42 -8.00
N TYR A 261 11.47 -3.26 -8.45
CA TYR A 261 11.05 -3.31 -9.85
C TYR A 261 10.39 -2.01 -10.30
N PHE A 262 9.52 -1.40 -9.48
CA PHE A 262 8.95 -0.08 -9.79
C PHE A 262 10.02 1.01 -9.96
N ARG A 263 11.01 1.04 -9.05
CA ARG A 263 12.12 2.00 -9.05
C ARG A 263 13.16 1.78 -10.15
N ARG A 264 13.08 0.71 -10.96
CA ARG A 264 14.01 0.52 -12.09
C ARG A 264 13.99 1.74 -13.03
N LYS A 265 15.17 2.12 -13.51
CA LYS A 265 15.33 3.18 -14.50
C LYS A 265 14.73 2.73 -15.83
N CYS A 266 13.86 3.55 -16.40
CA CYS A 266 13.33 3.41 -17.75
C CYS A 266 13.58 4.72 -18.50
N LYS A 267 13.70 4.66 -19.83
CA LYS A 267 13.79 5.86 -20.68
C LYS A 267 12.41 6.41 -21.07
N HIS A 268 11.34 5.71 -20.71
CA HIS A 268 9.97 5.99 -21.10
C HIS A 268 9.08 6.23 -19.87
N THR A 269 8.16 7.16 -20.02
CA THR A 269 7.11 7.53 -19.07
C THR A 269 5.79 7.57 -19.85
N PRO A 270 4.76 6.76 -19.51
CA PRO A 270 4.77 5.70 -18.49
C PRO A 270 5.84 4.62 -18.75
N LYS A 271 6.32 3.96 -17.69
CA LYS A 271 7.29 2.87 -17.79
C LYS A 271 6.68 1.60 -18.37
N GLY A 272 5.38 1.42 -18.21
CA GLY A 272 4.69 0.16 -18.45
C GLY A 272 3.38 0.05 -17.68
N LEU A 273 2.72 -1.10 -17.85
CA LEU A 273 1.55 -1.48 -17.08
C LEU A 273 1.96 -2.45 -15.97
N PHE A 274 1.46 -2.21 -14.75
CA PHE A 274 1.49 -3.14 -13.64
C PHE A 274 0.10 -3.75 -13.45
N SER A 275 -0.03 -5.08 -13.44
CA SER A 275 -1.30 -5.77 -13.18
C SER A 275 -1.20 -6.72 -12.01
N TYR A 276 -2.17 -6.65 -11.09
CA TYR A 276 -2.20 -7.54 -9.93
C TYR A 276 -3.62 -7.78 -9.41
N PRO A 277 -3.86 -8.94 -8.78
CA PRO A 277 -5.12 -9.25 -8.13
C PRO A 277 -5.21 -8.57 -6.76
N ALA A 278 -6.38 -8.02 -6.46
CA ALA A 278 -6.70 -7.42 -5.17
C ALA A 278 -6.97 -8.47 -4.07
N GLU A 279 -7.39 -9.68 -4.45
CA GLU A 279 -7.47 -10.86 -3.57
C GLU A 279 -7.11 -12.13 -4.36
N VAL A 280 -6.36 -13.04 -3.74
CA VAL A 280 -6.17 -14.42 -4.24
C VAL A 280 -6.34 -15.39 -3.09
N ASN A 281 -7.16 -16.44 -3.27
CA ASN A 281 -7.38 -17.51 -2.29
C ASN A 281 -7.72 -16.97 -0.88
N GLY A 282 -8.56 -15.93 -0.77
CA GLY A 282 -8.91 -15.27 0.49
C GLY A 282 -7.84 -14.31 1.06
N THR A 283 -6.65 -14.25 0.45
CA THR A 283 -5.59 -13.31 0.84
C THR A 283 -5.79 -11.98 0.11
N ARG A 284 -6.21 -10.95 0.85
CA ARG A 284 -6.39 -9.58 0.33
C ARG A 284 -5.05 -8.84 0.31
N TYR A 285 -4.74 -8.23 -0.83
CA TYR A 285 -3.50 -7.50 -1.04
C TYR A 285 -3.71 -5.98 -0.90
N SER A 286 -2.65 -5.25 -0.54
CA SER A 286 -2.77 -3.82 -0.24
C SER A 286 -2.86 -2.96 -1.49
N MET A 287 -3.86 -2.08 -1.53
CA MET A 287 -4.03 -1.07 -2.58
C MET A 287 -2.87 -0.04 -2.63
N HIS A 288 -2.02 0.01 -1.60
CA HIS A 288 -0.80 0.84 -1.56
C HIS A 288 0.09 0.65 -2.79
N TRP A 289 0.13 -0.56 -3.37
CA TRP A 289 0.92 -0.84 -4.57
C TRP A 289 0.52 -0.01 -5.78
N ILE A 290 -0.74 0.42 -5.87
CA ILE A 290 -1.18 1.34 -6.94
C ILE A 290 -0.45 2.69 -6.80
N SER A 291 -0.45 3.27 -5.60
CA SER A 291 0.23 4.55 -5.35
C SER A 291 1.74 4.45 -5.47
N GLU A 292 2.37 3.36 -5.04
CA GLU A 292 3.82 3.16 -5.24
C GLU A 292 4.16 2.97 -6.73
N ALA A 293 3.32 2.29 -7.50
CA ALA A 293 3.45 2.18 -8.96
C ALA A 293 3.33 3.56 -9.65
N HIS A 294 2.29 4.35 -9.33
CA HIS A 294 2.10 5.71 -9.87
C HIS A 294 3.25 6.66 -9.53
N ARG A 295 3.73 6.66 -8.26
CA ARG A 295 4.92 7.43 -7.83
C ARG A 295 6.18 7.08 -8.64
N ASN A 296 6.21 5.90 -9.24
CA ASN A 296 7.29 5.40 -10.07
C ASN A 296 6.94 5.38 -11.58
N SER A 297 5.92 6.12 -12.01
CA SER A 297 5.48 6.27 -13.41
C SER A 297 4.97 4.99 -14.09
N TRP A 298 4.29 4.11 -13.36
CA TRP A 298 3.58 2.95 -13.93
C TRP A 298 2.07 3.17 -13.93
N HIS A 299 1.39 2.74 -15.00
CA HIS A 299 -0.05 2.55 -14.97
C HIS A 299 -0.39 1.25 -14.24
N VAL A 300 -1.63 1.15 -13.73
CA VAL A 300 -2.07 0.03 -12.90
C VAL A 300 -3.41 -0.53 -13.36
N LEU A 301 -3.42 -1.83 -13.63
CA LEU A 301 -4.60 -2.67 -13.81
C LEU A 301 -4.85 -3.46 -12.51
N LEU A 302 -5.91 -3.11 -11.79
CA LEU A 302 -6.33 -3.85 -10.60
C LEU A 302 -7.38 -4.89 -10.97
N ASP A 303 -7.13 -6.16 -10.70
CA ASP A 303 -8.16 -7.18 -10.74
C ASP A 303 -8.84 -7.32 -9.38
N ALA A 304 -10.03 -6.74 -9.26
CA ALA A 304 -10.90 -6.82 -8.09
C ALA A 304 -12.12 -7.73 -8.33
N THR A 305 -12.08 -8.66 -9.30
CA THR A 305 -13.22 -9.53 -9.66
C THR A 305 -13.52 -10.66 -8.65
N ALA A 306 -12.63 -10.82 -7.66
CA ALA A 306 -12.85 -11.62 -6.46
C ALA A 306 -13.85 -10.95 -5.48
N PHE A 307 -13.92 -9.61 -5.46
CA PHE A 307 -14.84 -8.87 -4.59
C PHE A 307 -16.25 -8.82 -5.21
N VAL A 308 -17.27 -9.06 -4.39
CA VAL A 308 -18.67 -9.06 -4.84
C VAL A 308 -19.30 -7.68 -4.62
N VAL A 309 -19.77 -7.07 -5.73
CA VAL A 309 -20.34 -5.71 -5.73
C VAL A 309 -21.62 -5.63 -4.89
N GLY A 310 -21.45 -5.16 -3.66
CA GLY A 310 -22.52 -4.94 -2.66
C GLY A 310 -22.34 -5.73 -1.36
N GLU A 311 -21.51 -6.76 -1.35
CA GLU A 311 -21.20 -7.57 -0.16
C GLU A 311 -19.87 -7.11 0.45
N ASP A 312 -18.86 -6.96 -0.40
CA ASP A 312 -17.54 -6.51 0.00
C ASP A 312 -17.40 -4.99 0.13
N ARG A 313 -16.42 -4.57 0.94
CA ARG A 313 -15.96 -3.18 1.02
C ARG A 313 -14.68 -3.02 0.21
N LEU A 314 -14.78 -2.32 -0.91
CA LEU A 314 -13.65 -1.85 -1.71
C LEU A 314 -13.66 -0.31 -1.69
N ASN A 315 -12.50 0.32 -1.56
CA ASN A 315 -12.41 1.77 -1.69
C ASN A 315 -11.08 2.15 -2.35
N LEU A 316 -11.18 2.62 -3.58
CA LEU A 316 -10.07 2.98 -4.45
C LEU A 316 -9.91 4.50 -4.58
N ALA A 317 -10.72 5.32 -3.90
CA ALA A 317 -10.68 6.78 -3.95
C ALA A 317 -9.29 7.36 -3.66
N LEU A 318 -8.55 6.76 -2.72
CA LEU A 318 -7.20 7.19 -2.37
C LEU A 318 -6.17 6.86 -3.46
N HIS A 319 -6.33 5.72 -4.14
CA HIS A 319 -5.30 5.12 -4.97
C HIS A 319 -5.51 5.33 -6.48
N ARG A 320 -6.76 5.45 -6.93
CA ARG A 320 -7.17 5.78 -8.31
C ARG A 320 -6.42 5.00 -9.42
N PRO A 321 -6.47 3.65 -9.42
CA PRO A 321 -5.87 2.84 -10.49
C PRO A 321 -6.44 3.18 -11.88
N ASP A 322 -5.63 2.97 -12.92
CA ASP A 322 -5.96 3.40 -14.29
C ASP A 322 -6.99 2.49 -14.95
N PHE A 323 -6.93 1.19 -14.63
CA PHE A 323 -7.95 0.21 -14.95
C PHE A 323 -8.36 -0.58 -13.70
N VAL A 324 -9.65 -0.92 -13.59
CA VAL A 324 -10.15 -1.87 -12.58
C VAL A 324 -11.07 -2.87 -13.24
N LEU A 325 -10.86 -4.16 -12.95
CA LEU A 325 -11.84 -5.20 -13.21
C LEU A 325 -12.64 -5.47 -11.95
N CYS A 326 -13.96 -5.33 -12.02
CA CYS A 326 -14.88 -5.69 -10.93
C CYS A 326 -15.90 -6.70 -11.45
N SER A 327 -16.44 -7.52 -10.56
CA SER A 327 -17.58 -8.37 -10.92
C SER A 327 -18.88 -7.85 -10.36
N LEU A 328 -19.86 -7.68 -11.24
CA LEU A 328 -21.24 -7.45 -10.85
C LEU A 328 -21.95 -8.79 -10.83
N ASP A 329 -22.30 -9.28 -9.64
CA ASP A 329 -23.28 -10.36 -9.55
C ASP A 329 -24.66 -9.83 -9.97
N ASN A 330 -25.32 -10.64 -10.79
CA ASN A 330 -26.65 -10.39 -11.32
C ASN A 330 -27.52 -11.58 -10.89
N ALA A 331 -28.69 -11.31 -10.33
CA ALA A 331 -29.61 -12.30 -9.76
C ALA A 331 -30.14 -13.36 -10.77
N HIS A 332 -29.65 -13.32 -12.02
CA HIS A 332 -29.93 -14.24 -13.11
C HIS A 332 -28.64 -14.97 -13.56
N ALA A 333 -27.95 -15.58 -12.59
CA ALA A 333 -26.95 -16.65 -12.74
C ALA A 333 -25.72 -16.42 -13.67
N SER A 334 -25.55 -15.21 -14.21
CA SER A 334 -24.47 -14.87 -15.15
C SER A 334 -23.62 -13.73 -14.58
N LYS A 335 -22.36 -14.06 -14.26
CA LYS A 335 -21.37 -13.15 -13.65
C LYS A 335 -20.88 -12.13 -14.67
N VAL A 336 -21.47 -10.94 -14.69
CA VAL A 336 -21.06 -9.84 -15.57
C VAL A 336 -19.74 -9.25 -15.07
N THR A 337 -18.80 -9.01 -15.98
CA THR A 337 -17.55 -8.31 -15.64
C THR A 337 -17.64 -6.84 -16.04
N CYS A 338 -17.08 -5.98 -15.20
CA CYS A 338 -17.06 -4.54 -15.38
C CYS A 338 -15.60 -4.09 -15.52
N LEU A 339 -15.28 -3.40 -16.61
CA LEU A 339 -14.02 -2.69 -16.77
C LEU A 339 -14.27 -1.21 -16.47
N LEU A 340 -13.59 -0.69 -15.45
CA LEU A 340 -13.53 0.73 -15.15
C LEU A 340 -12.24 1.29 -15.74
N VAL A 341 -12.34 2.41 -16.44
CA VAL A 341 -11.20 3.12 -17.06
C VAL A 341 -11.13 4.53 -16.49
N ARG A 342 -9.97 4.92 -15.93
CA ARG A 342 -9.75 6.28 -15.43
C ARG A 342 -9.61 7.26 -16.58
N ARG A 343 -10.46 8.29 -16.62
CA ARG A 343 -10.53 9.27 -17.71
C ARG A 343 -9.25 10.07 -17.89
N LYS A 344 -8.62 10.48 -16.78
CA LYS A 344 -7.38 11.29 -16.80
C LYS A 344 -6.16 10.53 -17.32
N SER A 345 -6.10 9.21 -17.15
CA SER A 345 -4.92 8.42 -17.54
C SER A 345 -4.76 8.30 -19.06
N PHE A 346 -5.86 8.44 -19.82
CA PHE A 346 -5.86 8.15 -21.25
C PHE A 346 -6.51 9.26 -22.06
N ASP A 347 -5.86 9.70 -23.14
CA ASP A 347 -6.51 10.59 -24.10
C ASP A 347 -7.61 9.82 -24.85
N MET A 348 -8.84 10.33 -24.76
CA MET A 348 -10.03 9.76 -25.39
C MET A 348 -10.44 10.52 -26.65
N SER A 349 -9.70 11.56 -27.03
CA SER A 349 -9.84 12.22 -28.31
C SER A 349 -9.36 11.30 -29.43
N ALA A 350 -10.06 11.31 -30.57
CA ALA A 350 -9.59 10.60 -31.74
C ALA A 350 -8.42 11.38 -32.34
N SER A 351 -7.26 10.75 -32.48
CA SER A 351 -6.17 11.32 -33.27
C SER A 351 -6.63 11.49 -34.71
N SER A 352 -6.82 12.75 -35.13
CA SER A 352 -7.17 13.10 -36.51
C SER A 352 -5.94 12.99 -37.43
N THR A 353 -5.36 11.80 -37.53
CA THR A 353 -4.29 11.45 -38.47
C THR A 353 -4.90 10.68 -39.63
N ALA A 354 -5.63 11.40 -40.48
CA ALA A 354 -5.82 10.95 -41.86
C ALA A 354 -4.48 11.14 -42.59
N PRO A 355 -3.94 10.13 -43.29
CA PRO A 355 -2.84 10.36 -44.21
C PRO A 355 -3.35 11.24 -45.35
N HIS A 356 -2.72 12.39 -45.55
CA HIS A 356 -2.76 13.08 -46.83
C HIS A 356 -1.83 12.34 -47.80
N GLU A 357 -2.41 11.60 -48.74
CA GLU A 357 -1.84 11.30 -50.06
C GLU A 357 -2.97 11.00 -51.05
#